data_AF-A0A9E2RQA5-F1
#
_entry.id   AF-A0A9E2RQA5-F1
#
_cell.length_a   1.000
_cell.length_b   1.000
_cell.length_c   1.000
_cell.angle_alpha   90.00
_cell.angle_beta   90.00
_cell.angle_gamma   90.00
#
_symmetry.space_group_name_H-M   'P 1'
#
loop_
_entity.id
_entity.type
_entity.pdbx_description
1 polymer ?
#
loop_
_entity_poly.entity_id
_entity_poly.type
_entity_poly.pdbx_seq_one_letter_code
_entity_poly.pdbx_strand_id
1 'polypeptide(L)'
;MVVALAVLLPELLSSGKAKAQDVPGIEICTVEKTMERRTSCLQSNVDFLHKTITRLTADHQQKLDAANRQIESLKLTVAGLQKAVDDLQAAQKKATEEPKKKDAPATAKDAPAAK
;
A
#
# COMPACT_ATOMS: atom_id res chain seq x y z
N MET A 1 23.44 12.35 1.95
CA MET A 1 24.15 11.05 1.98
C MET A 1 24.24 10.46 3.39
N VAL A 2 24.56 11.26 4.42
CA VAL A 2 24.66 10.79 5.83
C VAL A 2 23.33 10.26 6.40
N VAL A 3 22.20 10.87 6.05
CA VAL A 3 20.86 10.45 6.53
C VAL A 3 20.47 9.06 6.00
N ALA A 4 20.84 8.73 4.76
CA ALA A 4 20.54 7.41 4.17
C ALA A 4 21.30 6.28 4.89
N LEU A 5 22.53 6.54 5.34
CA LEU A 5 23.32 5.57 6.10
C LEU A 5 22.75 5.31 7.51
N ALA A 6 22.15 6.33 8.14
CA ALA A 6 21.61 6.22 9.49
C ALA A 6 20.33 5.35 9.56
N VAL A 7 19.57 5.26 8.46
CA VAL A 7 18.34 4.43 8.39
C VAL A 7 18.64 2.96 8.09
N LEU A 8 19.76 2.64 7.44
CA LEU A 8 20.15 1.27 7.10
C LEU A 8 20.85 0.53 8.25
N LEU A 9 21.45 1.26 9.20
CA LEU A 9 22.20 0.69 10.32
C LEU A 9 21.34 -0.17 11.28
N PRO A 10 20.09 0.19 11.62
CA PRO A 10 19.22 -0.64 12.46
C PRO A 10 18.81 -1.97 11.84
N GLU A 11 18.71 -2.08 10.51
CA GLU A 11 18.32 -3.32 9.82
C GLU A 11 19.44 -4.38 9.87
N LEU A 12 20.70 -3.95 9.84
CA LEU A 12 21.88 -4.84 9.90
C LEU A 12 22.13 -5.41 11.31
N LEU A 13 21.66 -4.74 12.37
CA LEU A 13 21.83 -5.22 13.76
C LEU A 13 20.69 -6.13 14.25
N SER A 14 19.64 -6.35 13.45
CA SER A 14 18.66 -7.41 13.70
C SER A 14 19.21 -8.77 13.31
N SER A 15 20.29 -9.20 13.96
CA SER A 15 20.63 -10.62 14.06
C SER A 15 19.59 -11.27 14.97
N GLY A 16 18.40 -11.53 14.41
CA GLY A 16 17.34 -12.27 15.08
C GLY A 16 17.92 -13.58 15.61
N LYS A 17 17.70 -13.87 16.89
CA LYS A 17 17.91 -15.22 17.42
C LYS A 17 17.21 -16.17 16.46
N ALA A 18 17.97 -16.99 15.74
CA ALA A 18 17.42 -18.03 14.89
C ALA A 18 16.68 -19.00 15.80
N LYS A 19 15.41 -18.71 16.08
CA LYS A 19 14.47 -19.69 16.57
C LYS A 19 14.46 -20.75 15.49
N ALA A 20 14.87 -21.96 15.83
CA ALA A 20 14.66 -23.09 14.94
C ALA A 20 13.20 -23.03 14.48
N GLN A 21 12.99 -23.00 13.17
CA GLN A 21 11.63 -23.10 12.64
C GLN A 21 11.15 -24.49 12.97
N ASP A 22 10.02 -24.56 13.68
CA ASP A 22 9.45 -25.84 14.03
C ASP A 22 9.08 -26.56 12.74
N VAL A 23 9.62 -27.76 12.55
CA VAL A 23 9.34 -28.59 11.39
C VAL A 23 8.23 -29.54 11.81
N PRO A 24 6.98 -29.31 11.38
CA PRO A 24 5.84 -30.04 11.95
C PRO A 24 6.03 -31.56 11.83
N GLY A 25 5.96 -32.29 12.94
CA GLY A 25 6.07 -33.75 12.95
C GLY A 25 7.50 -34.29 12.95
N ILE A 26 8.54 -33.44 12.97
CA ILE A 26 9.93 -33.89 13.06
C ILE A 26 10.23 -34.54 14.40
N GLU A 27 9.58 -34.09 15.46
CA GLU A 27 9.62 -34.65 16.81
C GLU A 27 9.13 -36.10 16.82
N ILE A 28 8.17 -36.45 15.95
CA ILE A 28 7.65 -37.81 15.82
C ILE A 28 8.62 -38.68 15.02
N CYS A 29 9.20 -38.15 13.93
CA CYS A 29 10.15 -38.91 13.12
C CYS A 29 11.49 -39.16 13.81
N THR A 30 11.90 -38.28 14.73
CA THR A 30 13.20 -38.38 15.43
C THR A 30 13.16 -39.31 16.64
N VAL A 31 11.99 -39.58 17.23
CA VAL A 31 11.84 -40.58 18.30
C VAL A 31 11.78 -42.02 17.78
N GLU A 32 11.64 -42.21 16.46
CA GLU A 32 11.58 -43.52 15.84
C GLU A 32 12.95 -44.22 15.86
N LYS A 33 12.98 -45.45 16.40
CA LYS A 33 14.21 -46.21 16.62
C LYS A 33 14.53 -47.17 15.47
N THR A 34 13.51 -47.61 14.73
CA THR A 34 13.71 -48.48 13.57
C THR A 34 14.08 -47.64 12.35
N MET A 35 15.19 -47.96 11.69
CA MET A 35 15.71 -47.15 10.58
C MET A 35 14.73 -47.06 9.40
N GLU A 36 14.01 -48.14 9.11
CA GLU A 36 13.02 -48.19 8.03
C GLU A 36 11.84 -47.25 8.30
N ARG A 37 11.26 -47.31 9.50
CA ARG A 37 10.13 -46.44 9.88
C ARG A 37 10.56 -44.98 10.03
N ARG A 38 11.78 -44.72 10.52
CA ARG A 38 12.35 -43.37 10.59
C ARG A 38 12.50 -42.76 9.19
N THR A 39 13.02 -43.54 8.25
CA THR A 39 13.18 -43.11 6.85
C THR A 39 11.83 -42.81 6.20
N SER A 40 10.85 -43.70 6.36
CA SER A 40 9.49 -43.50 5.83
C SER A 40 8.79 -42.27 6.44
N CYS A 41 8.94 -42.06 7.76
CA CYS A 41 8.40 -40.86 8.42
C CYS A 41 9.03 -39.59 7.86
N LEU A 42 10.37 -39.53 7.75
CA LEU A 42 11.07 -38.38 7.20
C LEU A 42 10.68 -38.11 5.73
N GLN A 43 10.49 -39.16 4.92
CA GLN A 43 10.05 -39.00 3.53
C GLN A 43 8.67 -38.35 3.43
N SER A 44 7.69 -38.84 4.20
CA SER A 44 6.35 -38.23 4.20
C SER A 44 6.34 -36.82 4.78
N ASN A 45 7.21 -36.53 5.76
CA ASN A 45 7.42 -35.18 6.27
C ASN A 45 7.95 -34.22 5.18
N VAL A 46 8.98 -34.65 4.44
CA VAL A 46 9.56 -33.85 3.35
C VAL A 46 8.55 -33.61 2.22
N ASP A 47 7.73 -34.60 1.87
CA ASP A 47 6.65 -34.44 0.88
C ASP A 47 5.59 -33.43 1.36
N PHE A 48 5.17 -33.52 2.63
CA PHE A 48 4.27 -32.54 3.24
C PHE A 48 4.84 -31.12 3.22
N LEU A 49 6.11 -30.95 3.59
CA LEU A 49 6.79 -29.65 3.58
C LEU A 49 6.88 -29.09 2.16
N HIS A 50 7.27 -29.89 1.17
CA HIS A 50 7.33 -29.46 -0.23
C HIS A 50 5.97 -28.98 -0.72
N LYS A 51 4.91 -29.77 -0.49
CA LYS A 51 3.53 -29.38 -0.85
C LYS A 51 3.11 -28.09 -0.16
N THR A 52 3.46 -27.93 1.11
CA THR A 52 3.16 -26.74 1.89
C THR A 52 3.90 -25.51 1.35
N ILE A 53 5.19 -25.62 1.05
CA ILE A 53 6.00 -24.55 0.46
C ILE A 53 5.44 -24.14 -0.90
N THR A 54 5.12 -25.10 -1.77
CA THR A 54 4.52 -24.82 -3.08
C THR A 54 3.19 -24.08 -2.93
N ARG A 55 2.33 -24.53 -2.01
CA ARG A 55 1.05 -23.87 -1.74
C ARG A 55 1.25 -22.44 -1.22
N LEU A 56 2.08 -22.25 -0.21
CA LEU A 56 2.38 -20.92 0.35
C LEU A 56 2.94 -20.00 -0.73
N THR A 57 3.82 -20.49 -1.59
CA THR A 57 4.38 -19.72 -2.70
C THR A 57 3.30 -19.25 -3.66
N ALA A 58 2.38 -20.13 -4.07
CA ALA A 58 1.25 -19.78 -4.93
C ALA A 58 0.30 -18.78 -4.24
N ASP A 59 -0.05 -19.02 -2.98
CA ASP A 59 -0.93 -18.15 -2.18
C ASP A 59 -0.33 -16.74 -2.04
N HIS A 60 0.98 -16.64 -1.81
CA HIS A 60 1.68 -15.36 -1.73
C HIS A 60 1.75 -14.66 -3.08
N GLN A 61 2.04 -15.39 -4.17
CA GLN A 61 2.04 -14.81 -5.50
C GLN A 61 0.66 -14.23 -5.86
N GLN A 62 -0.41 -14.97 -5.56
CA GLN A 62 -1.78 -14.49 -5.78
C GLN A 62 -2.09 -13.22 -4.97
N LYS A 63 -1.61 -13.12 -3.73
CA LYS A 63 -1.76 -11.91 -2.91
C LYS A 63 -1.00 -10.72 -3.49
N LEU A 64 0.22 -10.94 -3.99
CA LEU A 64 1.00 -9.89 -4.65
C LEU A 64 0.30 -9.39 -5.91
N ASP A 65 -0.21 -10.30 -6.74
CA ASP A 65 -0.92 -9.94 -7.97
C ASP A 65 -2.20 -9.15 -7.66
N ALA A 66 -2.96 -9.56 -6.64
CA ALA A 66 -4.15 -8.84 -6.19
C ALA A 66 -3.80 -7.43 -5.67
N ALA A 67 -2.73 -7.30 -4.87
CA ALA A 67 -2.27 -6.00 -4.37
C ALA A 67 -1.79 -5.09 -5.51
N ASN A 68 -1.09 -5.63 -6.52
CA ASN A 68 -0.67 -4.86 -7.69
C ASN A 68 -1.87 -4.29 -8.47
N ARG A 69 -2.93 -5.09 -8.66
CA ARG A 69 -4.17 -4.59 -9.29
C ARG A 69 -4.85 -3.50 -8.48
N GLN A 70 -4.85 -3.61 -7.14
CA GLN A 70 -5.36 -2.54 -6.28
C GLN A 70 -4.53 -1.27 -6.40
N ILE A 71 -3.21 -1.39 -6.48
CA ILE A 71 -2.30 -0.25 -6.70
C ILE A 71 -2.61 0.43 -8.04
N GLU A 72 -2.84 -0.32 -9.10
CA GLU A 72 -3.22 0.26 -10.41
C GLU A 72 -4.55 1.01 -10.36
N SER A 73 -5.57 0.43 -9.72
CA SER A 73 -6.86 1.09 -9.50
C SER A 73 -6.74 2.37 -8.68
N LEU A 74 -5.94 2.35 -7.62
CA LEU A 74 -5.65 3.52 -6.78
C LEU A 74 -4.91 4.60 -7.56
N LYS A 75 -3.92 4.24 -8.39
CA LYS A 75 -3.21 5.20 -9.25
C LYS A 75 -4.15 5.93 -10.21
N LEU A 76 -5.11 5.21 -10.82
CA LEU A 76 -6.12 5.82 -11.68
C LEU A 76 -7.03 6.77 -10.90
N THR A 77 -7.43 6.38 -9.69
CA THR A 77 -8.25 7.23 -8.80
C THR A 77 -7.50 8.50 -8.42
N VAL A 78 -6.22 8.39 -8.04
CA VAL A 78 -5.37 9.55 -7.73
C VAL A 78 -5.21 10.46 -8.93
N ALA A 79 -4.98 9.92 -10.13
CA ALA A 79 -4.89 10.72 -11.35
C ALA A 79 -6.22 11.45 -11.67
N GLY A 80 -7.36 10.79 -11.43
CA GLY A 80 -8.68 11.41 -11.58
C GLY A 80 -8.93 12.53 -10.58
N LEU A 81 -8.58 12.31 -9.31
CA LEU A 81 -8.68 13.33 -8.26
C LEU A 81 -7.75 14.52 -8.52
N GLN A 82 -6.54 14.28 -9.01
CA GLN A 82 -5.61 15.35 -9.36
C GLN A 82 -6.21 16.27 -10.43
N LYS A 83 -6.81 15.70 -11.48
CA LYS A 83 -7.51 16.48 -12.51
C LYS A 83 -8.67 17.30 -11.93
N ALA A 84 -9.49 16.71 -11.08
CA ALA A 84 -10.60 17.43 -10.44
C ALA A 84 -10.12 18.59 -9.57
N VAL A 85 -8.99 18.43 -8.86
CA VAL A 85 -8.37 19.51 -8.09
C VAL A 85 -7.85 20.62 -9.01
N ASP A 86 -7.17 20.26 -10.11
CA ASP A 86 -6.66 21.22 -11.08
C ASP A 86 -7.79 22.04 -11.71
N ASP A 87 -8.90 21.38 -12.08
CA ASP A 87 -10.10 22.02 -12.63
C ASP A 87 -10.77 22.98 -11.62
N LEU A 88 -10.89 22.58 -10.36
CA LEU A 88 -11.45 23.41 -9.30
C LEU A 88 -10.55 24.62 -8.98
N GLN A 89 -9.22 24.43 -8.96
CA GLN A 89 -8.27 25.54 -8.80
C GLN A 89 -8.34 26.52 -9.97
N ALA A 90 -8.48 26.03 -11.20
CA ALA A 90 -8.65 26.87 -12.37
C ALA A 90 -9.98 27.66 -12.32
N ALA A 91 -11.08 27.02 -11.93
CA ALA A 91 -12.38 27.66 -11.76
C ALA A 91 -12.35 28.73 -10.65
N GLN A 92 -11.70 28.44 -9.52
CA GLN A 92 -11.53 29.39 -8.42
C GLN A 92 -10.72 30.62 -8.86
N LYS A 93 -9.60 30.43 -9.58
CA LYS A 93 -8.79 31.56 -10.10
C LYS A 93 -9.62 32.47 -11.01
N LYS A 94 -10.41 31.90 -11.93
CA LYS A 94 -11.33 32.67 -12.79
C LYS A 94 -12.37 33.44 -11.97
N ALA A 95 -12.99 32.80 -10.98
CA ALA A 95 -13.99 33.43 -10.12
C ALA A 95 -13.42 34.54 -9.21
N THR A 96 -12.13 34.47 -8.86
CA THR A 96 -11.46 35.46 -8.00
C THR A 96 -10.92 36.65 -8.80
N GLU A 97 -10.70 36.51 -10.11
CA GLU A 97 -10.31 37.62 -11.01
C GLU A 97 -11.49 38.44 -11.54
N GLU A 98 -12.72 37.89 -11.55
CA GLU A 98 -13.91 38.59 -12.07
C GLU A 98 -14.63 39.61 -11.14
N PRO A 99 -14.38 39.77 -9.81
CA PRO A 99 -15.00 40.84 -9.04
C PRO A 99 -14.10 42.09 -9.00
N LYS A 100 -13.74 42.64 -10.17
CA LYS A 100 -13.19 44.02 -10.28
C LYS A 100 -13.80 44.86 -11.40
N LYS A 101 -14.83 44.39 -12.09
CA LYS A 101 -15.64 45.23 -12.99
C LYS A 101 -17.13 44.93 -12.79
N LYS A 102 -17.71 45.49 -11.72
CA LYS A 102 -19.12 45.91 -11.71
C LYS A 102 -19.56 46.80 -10.54
N ASP A 103 -18.66 47.17 -9.63
CA ASP A 103 -18.97 48.21 -8.63
C ASP A 103 -18.29 49.53 -8.98
N ALA A 104 -19.01 50.36 -9.75
CA ALA A 104 -18.96 51.82 -9.62
C ALA A 104 -20.30 52.43 -10.11
N PRO A 105 -20.75 53.53 -9.49
CA PRO A 105 -22.17 53.79 -9.21
C PRO A 105 -22.83 54.71 -10.24
N ALA A 106 -24.06 54.40 -10.65
CA ALA A 106 -24.90 55.31 -11.41
C ALA A 106 -25.75 56.17 -10.46
N THR A 107 -25.32 57.44 -10.37
CA THR A 107 -26.13 58.67 -10.32
C THR A 107 -26.95 59.01 -9.08
N ALA A 108 -26.45 60.02 -8.36
CA ALA A 108 -27.23 60.96 -7.59
C ALA A 108 -27.90 62.01 -8.49
N LYS A 109 -29.02 62.58 -7.99
CA LYS A 109 -29.83 63.74 -8.48
C LYS A 109 -30.75 63.36 -9.66
N ASP A 110 -32.06 63.57 -9.60
CA ASP A 110 -32.76 64.82 -9.25
C ASP A 110 -34.03 64.63 -8.40
N ALA A 111 -34.20 65.52 -7.43
CA ALA A 111 -35.50 65.98 -6.98
C ALA A 111 -35.76 67.35 -7.63
N PRO A 112 -36.98 67.60 -8.09
CA PRO A 112 -37.60 68.86 -7.73
C PRO A 112 -39.00 68.67 -7.15
N ALA A 113 -39.28 69.53 -6.17
CA ALA A 113 -40.55 69.74 -5.52
C ALA A 113 -41.66 70.21 -6.47
N ALA A 114 -42.91 69.85 -6.12
CA ALA A 114 -44.21 70.49 -6.38
C ALA A 114 -45.27 69.37 -6.51
N LYS A 115 -46.41 69.33 -5.82
CA LYS A 115 -47.22 70.32 -5.09
C LYS A 115 -47.89 69.65 -3.90
#